data_AF-A4YC32-F1
#
_entry.id   AF-A4YC32-F1
#
_cell.length_a   1.000
_cell.length_b   1.000
_cell.length_c   1.000
_cell.angle_alpha   90.00
_cell.angle_beta   90.00
_cell.angle_gamma   90.00
#
_symmetry.space_group_name_H-M   'P 1'
#
loop_
_entity.id
_entity.type
_entity.pdbx_description
1 polymer ?
#
loop_
_entity_poly.entity_id
_entity_poly.type
_entity_poly.pdbx_seq_one_letter_code
_entity_poly.pdbx_strand_id
1 'polypeptide(L)'
;MTEISPETVLKQLKAQVSERVQHSLQAIYQICIEQQQRGLNEFSYATIARLGKGRGVPAAQSIRNKTGEAYRTLISSFANQSPNSTKSNKPSYGKSYAWIDELKDPVVKLQARILYSQKIAAERAVDEIAPISQVIEIFDGRSSDILTKRLTGLEREALEYLLSDEFRRRNKLEVGQHGSIVYGNDNEPFLPVATIDAIKKALQYL
;
A
#
# COMPACT_ATOMS: atom_id res chain seq x y z
N MET A 1 -5.29 38.55 21.01
CA MET A 1 -4.17 38.82 20.08
C MET A 1 -4.81 39.23 18.77
N THR A 2 -4.40 40.34 18.17
CA THR A 2 -5.06 41.03 17.05
C THR A 2 -5.38 40.08 15.90
N GLU A 3 -6.68 39.84 15.66
CA GLU A 3 -7.16 39.04 14.54
C GLU A 3 -6.94 39.79 13.22
N ILE A 4 -5.77 39.61 12.63
CA ILE A 4 -5.49 40.15 11.29
C ILE A 4 -6.32 39.33 10.31
N SER A 5 -7.32 39.96 9.69
CA SER A 5 -8.16 39.35 8.66
C SER A 5 -7.32 38.89 7.45
N PRO A 6 -7.63 37.75 6.79
CA PRO A 6 -6.85 37.23 5.67
C PRO A 6 -6.87 38.18 4.47
N GLU A 7 -7.90 39.04 4.39
CA GLU A 7 -8.00 40.13 3.42
C GLU A 7 -6.90 41.17 3.59
N THR A 8 -6.62 41.56 4.83
CA THR A 8 -5.55 42.51 5.16
C THR A 8 -4.19 41.91 4.84
N VAL A 9 -3.99 40.63 5.16
CA VAL A 9 -2.79 39.88 4.79
C VAL A 9 -2.61 39.81 3.28
N LEU A 10 -3.68 39.54 2.52
CA LEU A 10 -3.63 39.52 1.05
C LEU A 10 -3.20 40.88 0.48
N LYS A 11 -3.79 41.99 0.95
CA LYS A 11 -3.45 43.33 0.48
C LYS A 11 -1.98 43.67 0.73
N GLN A 12 -1.48 43.35 1.93
CA GLN A 12 -0.09 43.61 2.30
C GLN A 12 0.90 42.76 1.49
N LEU A 13 0.59 41.48 1.27
CA LEU A 13 1.43 40.59 0.47
C LEU A 13 1.46 41.01 -1.01
N LYS A 14 0.34 41.46 -1.57
CA LYS A 14 0.30 41.92 -2.97
C LYS A 14 1.19 43.15 -3.22
N ALA A 15 1.32 44.04 -2.24
CA ALA A 15 2.16 45.24 -2.35
C ALA A 15 3.67 44.94 -2.46
N GLN A 16 4.12 43.75 -2.03
CA GLN A 16 5.55 43.40 -1.93
C GLN A 16 6.02 42.39 -3.00
N VAL A 17 5.13 41.97 -3.91
CA VAL A 17 5.40 40.86 -4.85
C VAL A 17 5.05 41.20 -6.29
N SER A 18 5.63 40.44 -7.23
CA SER A 18 5.40 40.59 -8.66
C SER A 18 3.97 40.21 -9.08
N GLU A 19 3.51 40.75 -10.21
CA GLU A 19 2.16 40.56 -10.74
C GLU A 19 1.74 39.08 -10.88
N ARG A 20 2.67 38.21 -11.31
CA ARG A 20 2.46 36.75 -11.37
C ARG A 20 2.15 36.13 -10.00
N VAL A 21 2.86 36.57 -8.96
CA VAL A 21 2.67 36.11 -7.58
C VAL A 21 1.37 36.67 -7.01
N GLN A 22 1.00 37.91 -7.37
CA GLN A 22 -0.28 38.50 -7.00
C GLN A 22 -1.47 37.70 -7.55
N HIS A 23 -1.43 37.28 -8.82
CA HIS A 23 -2.46 36.41 -9.41
C HIS A 23 -2.56 35.07 -8.68
N SER A 24 -1.42 34.47 -8.36
CA SER A 24 -1.36 33.20 -7.62
C SER A 24 -1.90 33.35 -6.19
N LEU A 25 -1.59 34.45 -5.49
CA LEU A 25 -2.12 34.78 -4.17
C LEU A 25 -3.63 34.98 -4.21
N GLN A 26 -4.14 35.66 -5.23
CA GLN A 26 -5.58 35.85 -5.42
C GLN A 26 -6.29 34.51 -5.63
N ALA A 27 -5.73 33.61 -6.43
CA ALA A 27 -6.28 32.28 -6.65
C ALA A 27 -6.31 31.47 -5.35
N ILE A 28 -5.22 31.49 -4.57
CA ILE A 28 -5.16 30.83 -3.24
C ILE A 28 -6.23 31.40 -2.31
N TYR A 29 -6.36 32.72 -2.24
CA TYR A 29 -7.36 33.40 -1.41
C TYR A 29 -8.78 32.91 -1.74
N GLN A 30 -9.14 32.88 -3.02
CA GLN A 30 -10.47 32.41 -3.45
C GLN A 30 -10.74 30.96 -3.04
N ILE A 31 -9.77 30.07 -3.23
CA ILE A 31 -9.90 28.67 -2.82
C ILE A 31 -10.07 28.55 -1.30
N CYS A 32 -9.32 29.33 -0.50
CA CYS A 32 -9.46 29.31 0.95
C CYS A 32 -10.84 29.82 1.41
N ILE A 33 -11.37 30.87 0.79
CA ILE A 33 -12.73 31.37 1.06
C ILE A 33 -13.79 30.33 0.68
N GLU A 34 -13.67 29.70 -0.50
CA GLU A 34 -14.58 28.62 -0.91
C GLU A 34 -14.56 27.45 0.08
N GLN A 35 -13.39 27.07 0.60
CA GLN A 35 -13.27 26.03 1.61
C GLN A 35 -13.95 26.41 2.93
N GLN A 36 -13.71 27.64 3.40
CA GLN A 36 -14.32 28.17 4.62
C GLN A 36 -15.86 28.25 4.49
N GLN A 37 -16.38 28.69 3.35
CA GLN A 37 -17.83 28.72 3.07
C GLN A 37 -18.47 27.33 3.07
N ARG A 38 -17.71 26.30 2.64
CA ARG A 38 -18.15 24.89 2.69
C ARG A 38 -18.04 24.28 4.09
N GLY A 39 -17.58 25.03 5.09
CA GLY A 39 -17.31 24.54 6.45
C GLY A 39 -16.10 23.60 6.54
N LEU A 40 -15.28 23.54 5.49
CA LEU A 40 -14.08 22.71 5.45
C LEU A 40 -12.88 23.51 5.96
N ASN A 41 -12.33 23.05 7.07
CA ASN A 41 -11.26 23.73 7.80
C ASN A 41 -9.86 23.19 7.44
N GLU A 42 -9.71 22.52 6.30
CA GLU A 42 -8.46 21.87 5.88
C GLU A 42 -7.64 22.74 4.93
N PHE A 43 -6.75 23.56 5.48
CA PHE A 43 -5.87 24.47 4.72
C PHE A 43 -4.46 23.89 4.47
N SER A 44 -4.35 22.57 4.23
CA SER A 44 -3.06 21.94 3.93
C SER A 44 -2.54 22.37 2.56
N TYR A 45 -1.21 22.53 2.40
CA TYR A 45 -0.63 22.95 1.11
C TYR A 45 -0.98 21.99 -0.04
N ALA A 46 -1.10 20.70 0.26
CA ALA A 46 -1.51 19.69 -0.72
C ALA A 46 -2.97 19.89 -1.15
N THR A 47 -3.86 20.14 -0.19
CA THR A 47 -5.29 20.34 -0.44
C THR A 47 -5.54 21.62 -1.22
N ILE A 48 -4.92 22.74 -0.84
CA ILE A 48 -5.04 24.02 -1.58
C ILE A 48 -4.48 23.89 -3.01
N ALA A 49 -3.32 23.26 -3.19
CA ALA A 49 -2.74 23.05 -4.52
C ALA A 49 -3.61 22.12 -5.39
N ARG A 50 -4.22 21.10 -4.80
CA ARG A 50 -5.14 20.18 -5.49
C ARG A 50 -6.42 20.89 -5.93
N LEU A 51 -7.04 21.66 -5.04
CA LEU A 51 -8.28 22.39 -5.30
C LEU A 51 -8.09 23.54 -6.29
N GLY A 52 -6.94 24.19 -6.24
CA GLY A 52 -6.59 25.28 -7.14
C GLY A 52 -5.91 24.85 -8.45
N LYS A 53 -5.78 23.54 -8.71
CA LYS A 53 -5.15 23.03 -9.93
C LYS A 53 -5.90 23.55 -11.16
N GLY A 54 -5.19 24.23 -12.06
CA GLY A 54 -5.77 24.85 -13.25
C GLY A 54 -6.39 26.24 -13.03
N ARG A 55 -6.48 26.73 -11.79
CA ARG A 55 -6.98 28.08 -11.43
C ARG A 55 -5.87 29.09 -11.12
N GLY A 56 -4.63 28.76 -11.45
CA GLY A 56 -3.46 29.61 -11.19
C GLY A 56 -2.82 29.41 -9.81
N VAL A 57 -3.25 28.43 -9.01
CA VAL A 57 -2.56 28.06 -7.76
C VAL A 57 -1.29 27.27 -8.07
N PRO A 58 -0.12 27.63 -7.49
CA PRO A 58 1.11 26.87 -7.65
C PRO A 58 1.03 25.46 -7.08
N ALA A 59 1.89 24.56 -7.56
CA ALA A 59 2.01 23.21 -6.99
C ALA A 59 2.42 23.26 -5.51
N ALA A 60 2.02 22.24 -4.73
CA ALA A 60 2.32 22.16 -3.31
C ALA A 60 3.83 22.29 -3.01
N GLN A 61 4.68 21.77 -3.89
CA GLN A 61 6.13 21.89 -3.78
C GLN A 61 6.61 23.34 -3.91
N SER A 62 6.05 24.10 -4.86
CA SER A 62 6.39 25.51 -5.05
C SER A 62 5.96 26.38 -3.85
N ILE A 63 4.86 26.03 -3.20
CA ILE A 63 4.40 26.68 -1.96
C ILE A 63 5.38 26.39 -0.81
N ARG A 64 5.92 25.17 -0.71
CA ARG A 64 6.87 24.77 0.34
C ARG A 64 8.26 25.38 0.18
N ASN A 65 8.68 25.66 -1.05
CA ASN A 65 9.99 26.23 -1.35
C ASN A 65 10.18 27.62 -0.70
N LYS A 66 11.45 28.03 -0.52
CA LYS A 66 11.80 29.33 0.08
C LYS A 66 11.11 30.51 -0.62
N THR A 67 11.00 30.47 -1.94
CA THR A 67 10.34 31.49 -2.77
C THR A 67 8.81 31.56 -2.59
N GLY A 68 8.19 30.56 -1.95
CA GLY A 68 6.76 30.50 -1.68
C GLY A 68 6.33 31.07 -0.33
N GLU A 69 7.18 31.87 0.34
CA GLU A 69 6.88 32.46 1.65
C GLU A 69 5.55 33.23 1.67
N ALA A 70 5.29 34.10 0.70
CA ALA A 70 4.04 34.84 0.60
C ALA A 70 2.81 33.91 0.57
N TYR A 71 2.88 32.80 -0.16
CA TYR A 71 1.80 31.81 -0.22
C TYR A 71 1.59 31.12 1.13
N ARG A 72 2.67 30.76 1.81
CA ARG A 72 2.61 30.12 3.14
C ARG A 72 2.00 31.06 4.17
N THR A 73 2.37 32.34 4.15
CA THR A 73 1.83 33.37 5.05
C THR A 73 0.33 33.60 4.83
N LEU A 74 -0.13 33.60 3.58
CA LEU A 74 -1.56 33.68 3.31
C LEU A 74 -2.31 32.44 3.83
N ILE A 75 -1.85 31.23 3.49
CA ILE A 75 -2.50 29.98 3.90
C ILE A 75 -2.50 29.83 5.43
N SER A 76 -1.43 30.25 6.11
CA SER A 76 -1.35 30.20 7.57
C SER A 76 -2.33 31.16 8.24
N SER A 77 -2.63 32.31 7.65
CA SER A 77 -3.65 33.23 8.18
C SER A 77 -5.03 32.58 8.23
N PHE A 78 -5.43 31.85 7.19
CA PHE A 78 -6.68 31.06 7.16
C PHE A 78 -6.65 29.88 8.13
N ALA A 79 -5.52 29.16 8.19
CA ALA A 79 -5.37 28.07 9.15
C ALA A 79 -5.50 28.58 10.60
N ASN A 80 -4.90 29.72 10.95
CA ASN A 80 -4.95 30.27 12.30
C ASN A 80 -6.33 30.82 12.71
N GLN A 81 -7.15 31.27 11.74
CA GLN A 81 -8.54 31.67 11.99
C GLN A 81 -9.49 30.47 12.15
N SER A 82 -9.09 29.31 11.67
CA SER A 82 -9.88 28.10 11.81
C SER A 82 -9.77 27.57 13.25
N PRO A 83 -10.89 27.42 13.99
CA PRO A 83 -10.88 26.92 15.37
C PRO A 83 -10.34 25.49 15.50
N ASN A 84 -10.15 24.78 14.37
CA ASN A 84 -9.67 23.40 14.31
C ASN A 84 -8.19 23.26 13.91
N SER A 85 -7.40 24.35 13.80
CA SER A 85 -5.96 24.29 13.49
C SER A 85 -5.11 23.90 14.70
N THR A 86 -5.56 22.94 15.49
CA THR A 86 -4.58 22.08 16.16
C THR A 86 -4.13 21.11 15.09
N LYS A 87 -2.93 21.34 14.53
CA LYS A 87 -2.18 20.29 13.82
C LYS A 87 -2.09 19.12 14.77
N SER A 88 -3.05 18.21 14.61
CA SER A 88 -3.15 16.97 15.32
C SER A 88 -2.04 16.07 14.78
N ASN A 89 -0.80 16.34 15.19
CA ASN A 89 0.21 15.31 15.39
C ASN A 89 -0.20 14.45 16.60
N LYS A 90 -1.50 14.11 16.73
CA LYS A 90 -1.91 13.07 17.64
C LYS A 90 -1.34 11.79 17.01
N PRO A 91 -0.50 11.03 17.73
CA PRO A 91 -0.14 9.71 17.26
C PRO A 91 -1.45 8.97 17.00
N SER A 92 -1.70 8.61 15.74
CA SER A 92 -2.90 7.89 15.36
C SER A 92 -2.76 6.49 15.95
N TYR A 93 -3.35 6.29 17.12
CA TYR A 93 -3.54 4.96 17.68
C TYR A 93 -4.28 4.11 16.65
N GLY A 94 -3.89 2.84 16.52
CA GLY A 94 -4.76 1.86 15.85
C GLY A 94 -6.13 1.86 16.53
N LYS A 95 -7.21 1.55 15.80
CA LYS A 95 -8.61 1.61 16.27
C LYS A 95 -8.82 0.96 17.67
N SER A 96 -8.04 -0.07 18.00
CA SER A 96 -8.08 -0.79 19.27
C SER A 96 -7.50 -0.04 20.48
N TYR A 97 -6.79 1.08 20.30
CA TYR A 97 -6.14 1.85 21.37
C TYR A 97 -6.68 3.27 21.51
N ALA A 98 -7.80 3.59 20.86
CA ALA A 98 -8.47 4.89 20.98
C ALA A 98 -8.85 5.25 22.43
N TRP A 99 -9.09 4.23 23.27
CA TRP A 99 -9.41 4.39 24.70
C TRP A 99 -8.31 5.12 25.50
N ILE A 100 -7.05 5.12 25.02
CA ILE A 100 -5.94 5.84 25.67
C ILE A 100 -6.21 7.35 25.70
N ASP A 101 -6.86 7.88 24.67
CA ASP A 101 -7.21 9.31 24.60
C ASP A 101 -8.40 9.67 25.49
N GLU A 102 -9.26 8.70 25.83
CA GLU A 102 -10.41 8.84 26.73
C GLU A 102 -10.02 8.91 28.21
N LEU A 103 -8.77 8.54 28.56
CA LEU A 103 -8.26 8.64 29.93
C LEU A 103 -8.34 10.09 30.44
N LYS A 104 -8.90 10.30 31.63
CA LYS A 104 -9.05 11.65 32.21
C LYS A 104 -7.78 12.16 32.87
N ASP A 105 -7.06 11.26 33.55
CA ASP A 105 -5.82 11.59 34.25
C ASP A 105 -4.67 11.80 33.25
N PRO A 106 -4.03 12.99 33.22
CA PRO A 106 -2.92 13.27 32.32
C PRO A 106 -1.69 12.39 32.52
N VAL A 107 -1.39 11.99 33.77
CA VAL A 107 -0.23 11.18 34.13
C VAL A 107 -0.45 9.75 33.65
N VAL A 108 -1.61 9.18 33.96
CA VAL A 108 -1.98 7.83 33.50
C VAL A 108 -2.05 7.77 31.98
N LYS A 109 -2.59 8.82 31.35
CA LYS A 109 -2.59 8.95 29.89
C LYS A 109 -1.18 8.90 29.33
N LEU A 110 -0.26 9.72 29.85
CA LEU A 110 1.13 9.73 29.41
C LEU A 110 1.80 8.36 29.55
N GLN A 111 1.61 7.68 30.68
CA GLN A 111 2.15 6.33 30.91
C GLN A 111 1.59 5.32 29.90
N ALA A 112 0.29 5.35 29.63
CA ALA A 112 -0.33 4.48 28.63
C ALA A 112 0.23 4.74 27.22
N ARG A 113 0.53 6.00 26.86
CA ARG A 113 1.17 6.33 25.59
C ARG A 113 2.59 5.78 25.48
N ILE A 114 3.37 5.88 26.56
CA ILE A 114 4.74 5.35 26.61
C ILE A 114 4.71 3.82 26.42
N LEU A 115 3.85 3.13 27.17
CA LEU A 115 3.70 1.67 27.07
C LEU A 115 3.27 1.24 25.66
N TYR A 116 2.32 1.94 25.05
CA TYR A 116 1.92 1.68 23.67
C TYR A 116 3.07 1.83 22.68
N SER A 117 3.88 2.88 22.82
CA SER A 117 5.05 3.10 21.97
C SER A 117 6.09 1.99 22.13
N GLN A 118 6.35 1.56 23.36
CA GLN A 118 7.28 0.46 23.65
C GLN A 118 6.76 -0.86 23.08
N LYS A 119 5.45 -1.13 23.21
CA LYS A 119 4.81 -2.30 22.64
C LYS A 119 5.00 -2.38 21.11
N ILE A 120 4.68 -1.30 20.38
CA ILE A 120 4.86 -1.29 18.92
C ILE A 120 6.30 -1.53 18.53
N ALA A 121 7.25 -0.93 19.25
CA ALA A 121 8.67 -1.14 18.98
C ALA A 121 9.08 -2.61 19.21
N ALA A 122 8.56 -3.24 20.26
CA ALA A 122 8.80 -4.66 20.53
C ALA A 122 8.14 -5.57 19.49
N GLU A 123 6.90 -5.31 19.08
CA GLU A 123 6.21 -6.07 18.02
C GLU A 123 7.00 -5.99 16.70
N ARG A 124 7.48 -4.81 16.31
CA ARG A 124 8.34 -4.65 15.12
C ARG A 124 9.65 -5.42 15.24
N ALA A 125 10.30 -5.37 16.39
CA ALA A 125 11.53 -6.12 16.61
C ALA A 125 11.28 -7.63 16.50
N VAL A 126 10.13 -8.13 16.99
CA VAL A 126 9.74 -9.53 16.81
C VAL A 126 9.46 -9.85 15.35
N ASP A 127 8.78 -8.98 14.60
CA ASP A 127 8.53 -9.16 13.17
C ASP A 127 9.84 -9.14 12.34
N GLU A 128 10.86 -8.38 12.77
CA GLU A 128 12.19 -8.38 12.16
C GLU A 128 12.98 -9.67 12.48
N ILE A 129 12.81 -10.23 13.68
CA ILE A 129 13.54 -11.41 14.16
C ILE A 129 12.88 -12.72 13.75
N ALA A 130 11.54 -12.76 13.67
CA ALA A 130 10.81 -13.91 13.17
C ALA A 130 10.96 -13.92 11.65
N PRO A 131 11.69 -14.88 11.06
CA PRO A 131 11.64 -15.04 9.63
C PRO A 131 10.22 -15.47 9.31
N ILE A 132 9.44 -14.57 8.68
CA ILE A 132 8.38 -15.01 7.76
C ILE A 132 9.02 -16.13 6.96
N SER A 133 8.39 -17.30 6.91
CA SER A 133 8.83 -18.54 6.28
C SER A 133 9.26 -18.39 4.81
N GLN A 134 10.26 -17.54 4.56
CA GLN A 134 10.84 -17.22 3.29
C GLN A 134 11.97 -18.20 3.12
N VAL A 135 11.68 -19.25 2.36
CA VAL A 135 12.72 -20.00 1.69
C VAL A 135 13.38 -19.00 0.73
N ILE A 136 14.57 -18.51 1.09
CA ILE A 136 15.39 -17.70 0.18
C ILE A 136 16.05 -18.68 -0.78
N GLU A 137 15.41 -18.92 -1.93
CA GLU A 137 16.02 -19.67 -3.02
C GLU A 137 17.04 -18.77 -3.75
N ILE A 138 18.32 -18.95 -3.42
CA ILE A 138 19.42 -18.23 -4.05
C ILE A 138 19.78 -18.96 -5.34
N PHE A 139 19.58 -18.29 -6.49
CA PHE A 139 19.95 -18.83 -7.80
C PHE A 139 21.24 -18.15 -8.30
N ASP A 140 22.29 -18.93 -8.52
CA ASP A 140 23.39 -18.50 -9.39
C ASP A 140 22.85 -18.37 -10.83
N GLY A 141 23.35 -17.39 -11.57
CA GLY A 141 22.76 -16.90 -12.84
C GLY A 141 22.76 -17.85 -14.05
N ARG A 142 22.36 -19.11 -13.89
CA ARG A 142 22.00 -20.04 -14.98
C ARG A 142 20.48 -20.13 -15.20
N SER A 143 19.77 -19.05 -14.93
CA SER A 143 18.32 -18.98 -14.70
C SER A 143 17.41 -18.99 -15.93
N SER A 144 17.89 -19.40 -17.12
CA SER A 144 16.99 -19.68 -18.27
C SER A 144 16.36 -21.08 -18.21
N ASP A 145 16.96 -22.01 -17.47
CA ASP A 145 16.55 -23.43 -17.48
C ASP A 145 15.47 -23.80 -16.46
N ILE A 146 15.11 -22.90 -15.54
CA ILE A 146 14.24 -23.25 -14.40
C ILE A 146 12.79 -22.81 -14.66
N LEU A 147 12.61 -21.66 -15.32
CA LEU A 147 11.29 -21.24 -15.82
C LEU A 147 10.76 -22.17 -16.92
N THR A 148 11.64 -22.89 -17.62
CA THR A 148 11.30 -23.91 -18.62
C THR A 148 11.11 -25.31 -18.02
N LYS A 149 11.43 -25.53 -16.74
CA LYS A 149 11.30 -26.84 -16.06
C LYS A 149 10.09 -26.96 -15.15
N ARG A 150 9.44 -25.85 -14.78
CA ARG A 150 8.24 -25.86 -13.95
C ARG A 150 7.02 -26.18 -14.80
N LEU A 151 6.22 -27.14 -14.36
CA LEU A 151 4.96 -27.47 -15.01
C LEU A 151 4.00 -26.29 -14.88
N THR A 152 3.45 -25.85 -16.01
CA THR A 152 2.31 -24.93 -16.03
C THR A 152 1.07 -25.62 -15.43
N GLY A 153 0.08 -24.83 -15.01
CA GLY A 153 -1.16 -25.39 -14.45
C GLY A 153 -1.86 -26.36 -15.40
N LEU A 154 -1.82 -26.09 -16.71
CA LEU A 154 -2.38 -26.97 -17.74
C LEU A 154 -1.58 -28.26 -17.92
N GLU A 155 -0.25 -28.19 -17.89
CA GLU A 155 0.61 -29.39 -17.98
C GLU A 155 0.45 -30.29 -16.75
N ARG A 156 0.31 -29.68 -15.56
CA ARG A 156 0.00 -30.39 -14.33
C ARG A 156 -1.35 -31.11 -14.41
N GLU A 157 -2.40 -30.42 -14.85
CA GLU A 157 -3.74 -31.00 -15.02
C GLU A 157 -3.73 -32.15 -16.03
N ALA A 158 -2.98 -32.02 -17.13
CA ALA A 158 -2.82 -33.08 -18.13
C ALA A 158 -2.14 -34.34 -17.52
N LEU A 159 -1.08 -34.15 -16.73
CA LEU A 159 -0.40 -35.26 -16.05
C LEU A 159 -1.27 -35.91 -14.95
N GLU A 160 -2.04 -35.11 -14.21
CA GLU A 160 -3.01 -35.60 -13.23
C GLU A 160 -4.14 -36.40 -13.89
N TYR A 161 -4.60 -35.98 -15.08
CA TYR A 161 -5.59 -36.73 -15.86
C TYR A 161 -5.06 -38.11 -16.28
N LEU A 162 -3.78 -38.23 -16.67
CA LEU A 162 -3.17 -39.53 -16.99
C LEU A 162 -3.15 -40.50 -15.80
N LEU A 163 -3.10 -39.99 -14.57
CA LEU A 163 -3.19 -40.78 -13.34
C LEU A 163 -4.63 -41.07 -12.90
N SER A 164 -5.62 -40.40 -13.48
CA SER A 164 -7.02 -40.50 -13.06
C SER A 164 -7.66 -41.86 -13.39
N ASP A 165 -8.66 -42.24 -12.60
CA ASP A 165 -9.52 -43.39 -12.88
C ASP A 165 -10.34 -43.22 -14.16
N GLU A 166 -10.68 -41.98 -14.52
CA GLU A 166 -11.43 -41.66 -15.74
C GLU A 166 -10.66 -42.06 -16.99
N PHE A 167 -9.39 -41.68 -17.07
CA PHE A 167 -8.52 -42.04 -18.19
C PHE A 167 -8.39 -43.56 -18.33
N ARG A 168 -8.20 -44.26 -17.20
CA ARG A 168 -8.13 -45.73 -17.18
C ARG A 168 -9.41 -46.39 -17.67
N ARG A 169 -10.57 -45.93 -17.18
CA ARG A 169 -11.88 -46.49 -17.54
C ARG A 169 -12.22 -46.27 -19.02
N ARG A 170 -11.97 -45.07 -19.55
CA ARG A 170 -12.25 -44.76 -20.97
C ARG A 170 -11.42 -45.61 -21.92
N ASN A 171 -10.18 -45.88 -21.56
CA ASN A 171 -9.23 -46.61 -22.39
C ASN A 171 -9.14 -48.12 -22.06
N LYS A 172 -9.95 -48.63 -21.11
CA LYS A 172 -9.93 -50.02 -20.63
C LYS A 172 -8.53 -50.48 -20.18
N LEU A 173 -7.87 -49.61 -19.40
CA LEU A 173 -6.51 -49.79 -18.92
C LEU A 173 -6.48 -50.21 -17.45
N GLU A 174 -5.56 -51.09 -17.10
CA GLU A 174 -5.33 -51.56 -15.73
C GLU A 174 -3.87 -51.29 -15.29
N VAL A 175 -3.67 -51.21 -13.97
CA VAL A 175 -2.33 -50.98 -13.40
C VAL A 175 -1.59 -52.32 -13.36
N GLY A 176 -0.55 -52.43 -14.17
CA GLY A 176 0.35 -53.59 -14.22
C GLY A 176 1.42 -53.55 -13.12
N GLN A 177 2.33 -54.52 -13.16
CA GLN A 177 3.43 -54.58 -12.18
C GLN A 177 4.37 -53.37 -12.30
N HIS A 178 4.92 -52.92 -11.18
CA HIS A 178 5.93 -51.84 -11.11
C HIS A 178 5.52 -50.51 -11.79
N GLY A 179 4.25 -50.13 -11.68
CA GLY A 179 3.77 -48.83 -12.18
C GLY A 179 3.64 -48.74 -13.71
N SER A 180 3.56 -49.90 -14.38
CA SER A 180 3.15 -50.01 -15.79
C SER A 180 1.64 -49.86 -15.95
N ILE A 181 1.19 -49.48 -17.14
CA ILE A 181 -0.23 -49.52 -17.51
C ILE A 181 -0.38 -50.54 -18.63
N VAL A 182 -1.27 -51.52 -18.43
CA VAL A 182 -1.52 -52.62 -19.37
C VAL A 182 -2.95 -52.55 -19.89
N TYR A 183 -3.17 -53.09 -21.09
CA TYR A 183 -4.53 -53.32 -21.57
C TYR A 183 -5.16 -54.47 -20.78
N GLY A 184 -6.39 -54.27 -20.30
CA GLY A 184 -7.09 -55.26 -19.46
C GLY A 184 -7.35 -56.62 -20.14
N ASN A 185 -7.19 -56.72 -21.47
CA ASN A 185 -7.49 -57.94 -22.21
C ASN A 185 -6.26 -58.82 -22.52
N ASP A 186 -5.07 -58.25 -22.73
CA ASP A 186 -3.94 -58.99 -23.29
C ASP A 186 -2.61 -58.84 -22.50
N ASN A 187 -2.64 -58.16 -21.34
CA ASN A 187 -1.44 -57.87 -20.54
C ASN A 187 -0.31 -57.19 -21.34
N GLU A 188 -0.63 -56.67 -22.52
CA GLU A 188 0.29 -55.91 -23.36
C GLU A 188 0.56 -54.55 -22.71
N PRO A 189 1.83 -54.13 -22.61
CA PRO A 189 2.19 -52.87 -22.00
C PRO A 189 1.73 -51.71 -22.88
N PHE A 190 0.72 -50.96 -22.43
CA PHE A 190 0.30 -49.71 -23.05
C PHE A 190 1.27 -48.58 -22.71
N LEU A 191 1.70 -48.52 -21.46
CA LEU A 191 2.76 -47.63 -21.01
C LEU A 191 3.88 -48.44 -20.34
N PRO A 192 5.14 -48.04 -20.57
CA PRO A 192 6.29 -48.77 -20.03
C PRO A 192 6.28 -48.79 -18.50
N VAL A 193 7.05 -49.72 -17.95
CA VAL A 193 7.28 -49.85 -16.52
C VAL A 193 7.80 -48.52 -15.95
N ALA A 194 7.42 -48.21 -14.70
CA ALA A 194 7.74 -46.98 -13.99
C ALA A 194 7.10 -45.68 -14.54
N THR A 195 6.20 -45.74 -15.54
CA THR A 195 5.54 -44.52 -16.05
C THR A 195 4.72 -43.81 -14.99
N ILE A 196 3.95 -44.56 -14.18
CA ILE A 196 3.17 -43.97 -13.08
C ILE A 196 4.09 -43.32 -12.05
N ASP A 197 5.21 -43.97 -11.72
CA ASP A 197 6.17 -43.48 -10.74
C ASP A 197 6.92 -42.24 -11.23
N ALA A 198 7.24 -42.19 -12.53
CA ALA A 198 7.84 -41.03 -13.17
C ALA A 198 6.89 -39.83 -13.17
N ILE A 199 5.60 -40.03 -13.51
CA ILE A 199 4.59 -38.96 -13.49
C ILE A 199 4.38 -38.45 -12.05
N LYS A 200 4.28 -39.34 -11.06
CA LYS A 200 4.16 -38.93 -9.65
C LYS A 200 5.37 -38.12 -9.18
N LYS A 201 6.59 -38.53 -9.55
CA LYS A 201 7.81 -37.77 -9.24
C LYS A 201 7.81 -36.41 -9.94
N ALA A 202 7.38 -36.34 -11.20
CA ALA A 202 7.28 -35.08 -11.92
C ALA A 202 6.30 -34.11 -11.24
N LEU A 203 5.12 -34.58 -10.83
CA LEU A 203 4.13 -33.74 -10.12
C LEU A 203 4.59 -33.27 -8.73
N GLN A 204 5.54 -33.97 -8.11
CA GLN A 204 6.03 -33.67 -6.77
C GLN A 204 7.28 -32.76 -6.76
N TYR A 205 8.14 -32.86 -7.78
CA TYR A 205 9.48 -32.27 -7.77
C TYR A 205 9.77 -31.31 -8.94
N LEU A 206 8.87 -31.18 -9.93
CA LEU A 206 8.95 -30.23 -11.04
C LEU A 206 7.79 -29.23 -10.98
#